data_AF-A0A0S7ZLD9-F1
#
_entry.id   AF-A0A0S7ZLD9-F1
#
_cell.length_a   1.000
_cell.length_b   1.000
_cell.length_c   1.000
_cell.angle_alpha   90.00
_cell.angle_beta   90.00
_cell.angle_gamma   90.00
#
_symmetry.space_group_name_H-M   'P 1'
#
loop_
_entity.id
_entity.type
_entity.pdbx_description
1 polymer ?
#
loop_
_entity_poly.entity_id
_entity_poly.type
_entity_poly.pdbx_seq_one_letter_code
_entity_poly.pdbx_strand_id
1 'polypeptide(L)'
;MKRRKVELPRKIYDFPDGRVKHVNWREVEPMPPGKWPGIYGDVETELIVSRENNGSKQTVMGRSVYHPGSYHEPHCHFYAEEFIYCLSGKCVVGSV
;
A
#
# COMPACT_ATOMS: atom_id res chain seq x y z
N MET A 1 2.61 27.95 6.00
CA MET A 1 1.58 27.39 5.08
C MET A 1 0.33 27.05 5.90
N LYS A 2 -0.83 27.65 5.64
CA LYS A 2 -2.08 27.36 6.39
C LYS A 2 -2.73 26.10 5.81
N ARG A 3 -2.84 25.01 6.60
CA ARG A 3 -3.59 23.80 6.21
C ARG A 3 -5.05 24.18 5.93
N ARG A 4 -5.55 23.87 4.74
CA ARG A 4 -6.99 23.95 4.43
C ARG A 4 -7.66 22.66 4.91
N LYS A 5 -8.64 22.78 5.82
CA LYS A 5 -9.56 21.68 6.14
C LYS A 5 -10.51 21.51 4.95
N VAL A 6 -10.47 20.35 4.33
CA VAL A 6 -11.39 19.96 3.25
C VAL A 6 -12.47 19.06 3.86
N GLU A 7 -13.72 19.48 3.80
CA GLU A 7 -14.87 18.62 4.14
C GLU A 7 -15.24 17.80 2.90
N LEU A 8 -14.70 16.59 2.86
CA LEU A 8 -15.10 15.60 1.86
C LEU A 8 -16.23 14.75 2.45
N PRO A 9 -17.35 14.52 1.74
CA PRO A 9 -18.41 13.62 2.19
C PRO A 9 -17.89 12.18 2.15
N ARG A 10 -17.23 11.77 3.23
CA ARG A 10 -16.73 10.40 3.42
C ARG A 10 -17.90 9.56 3.92
N LYS A 11 -18.48 8.75 3.04
CA LYS A 11 -19.42 7.71 3.45
C LYS A 11 -18.63 6.68 4.26
N ILE A 12 -18.71 6.78 5.59
CA ILE A 12 -18.21 5.77 6.52
C ILE A 12 -18.96 4.48 6.18
N TYR A 13 -18.21 3.42 5.90
CA TYR A 13 -18.79 2.12 5.61
C TYR A 13 -18.81 1.34 6.92
N ASP A 14 -20.01 1.05 7.42
CA ASP A 14 -20.15 0.19 8.58
C ASP A 14 -19.78 -1.24 8.19
N PHE A 15 -18.76 -1.77 8.86
CA PHE A 15 -18.44 -3.19 8.82
C PHE A 15 -19.39 -3.89 9.78
N PRO A 16 -20.21 -4.86 9.31
CA PRO A 16 -21.06 -5.62 10.21
C PRO A 16 -20.20 -6.39 11.23
N ASP A 17 -20.62 -6.36 12.50
CA ASP A 17 -19.99 -7.14 13.56
C ASP A 17 -19.85 -8.62 13.14
N GLY A 18 -18.65 -9.16 13.33
CA GLY A 18 -18.32 -10.57 13.03
C GLY A 18 -17.68 -10.85 11.67
N ARG A 19 -17.32 -9.83 10.86
CA ARG A 19 -16.62 -10.02 9.56
C ARG A 19 -15.24 -9.37 9.47
N VAL A 20 -14.44 -9.44 10.53
CA VAL A 20 -12.99 -9.22 10.40
C VAL A 20 -12.41 -10.44 9.68
N LYS A 21 -12.13 -10.31 8.38
CA LYS A 21 -11.37 -11.35 7.67
C LYS A 21 -9.93 -11.29 8.19
N HIS A 22 -9.53 -12.29 8.97
CA HIS A 22 -8.12 -12.50 9.24
C HIS A 22 -7.44 -12.81 7.90
N VAL A 23 -6.52 -11.93 7.48
CA VAL A 23 -5.75 -12.13 6.25
C VAL A 23 -4.39 -12.67 6.64
N ASN A 24 -4.13 -13.94 6.31
CA ASN A 24 -2.78 -14.47 6.31
C ASN A 24 -2.06 -13.96 5.05
N TRP A 25 -1.03 -13.12 5.23
CA TRP A 25 -0.32 -12.52 4.10
C TRP A 25 0.30 -13.56 3.15
N ARG A 26 0.64 -14.76 3.65
CA ARG A 26 1.23 -15.84 2.83
C ARG A 26 0.24 -16.45 1.84
N GLU A 27 -1.05 -16.22 2.05
CA GLU A 27 -2.13 -16.72 1.19
C GLU A 27 -2.63 -15.63 0.22
N VAL A 28 -2.03 -14.43 0.27
CA VAL A 28 -2.34 -13.36 -0.67
C VAL A 28 -1.45 -13.56 -1.89
N GLU A 29 -2.08 -13.79 -3.04
CA GLU A 29 -1.38 -13.88 -4.31
C GLU A 29 -0.64 -12.55 -4.60
N PRO A 30 0.65 -12.61 -4.95
CA PRO A 30 1.39 -11.44 -5.39
C PRO A 30 0.72 -10.82 -6.63
N MET A 31 0.77 -9.50 -6.71
CA MET A 31 0.30 -8.82 -7.89
C MET A 31 1.17 -9.16 -9.11
N PRO A 32 0.58 -9.23 -10.32
CA PRO A 32 1.35 -9.44 -11.54
C PRO A 32 2.41 -8.35 -11.74
N PRO A 33 3.64 -8.70 -12.16
CA PRO A 33 4.70 -7.74 -12.46
C PRO A 33 4.25 -6.68 -13.48
N GLY A 34 4.79 -5.45 -13.33
CA GLY A 34 4.55 -4.36 -14.27
C GLY A 34 3.16 -3.71 -14.19
N LYS A 35 2.31 -4.09 -13.22
CA LYS A 35 0.99 -3.46 -13.03
C LYS A 35 1.01 -2.16 -12.24
N TRP A 36 2.13 -1.80 -11.63
CA TRP A 36 2.26 -0.56 -10.86
C TRP A 36 3.14 0.45 -11.58
N PRO A 37 2.60 1.63 -11.92
CA PRO A 37 3.39 2.72 -12.48
C PRO A 37 4.56 3.05 -11.56
N GLY A 38 5.74 3.25 -12.15
CA GLY A 38 6.95 3.64 -11.43
C GLY A 38 7.71 2.49 -10.78
N ILE A 39 7.19 1.25 -10.72
CA ILE A 39 7.93 0.09 -10.18
C ILE A 39 8.69 -0.61 -11.29
N TYR A 40 10.00 -0.80 -11.10
CA TYR A 40 10.90 -1.42 -12.07
C TYR A 40 11.71 -2.56 -11.47
N GLY A 41 12.02 -3.56 -12.31
CA GLY A 41 12.78 -4.74 -11.95
C GLY A 41 11.90 -5.88 -11.42
N ASP A 42 12.53 -6.77 -10.67
CA ASP A 42 11.87 -7.90 -10.02
C ASP A 42 11.37 -7.47 -8.63
N VAL A 43 10.06 -7.26 -8.54
CA VAL A 43 9.37 -6.81 -7.33
C VAL A 43 8.13 -7.66 -7.11
N GLU A 44 8.06 -8.30 -5.97
CA GLU A 44 6.87 -9.01 -5.50
C GLU A 44 6.06 -8.06 -4.62
N THR A 45 4.74 -8.03 -4.74
CA THR A 45 3.88 -7.22 -3.86
C THR A 45 2.56 -7.90 -3.56
N GLU A 46 2.29 -8.15 -2.29
CA GLU A 46 1.00 -8.64 -1.81
C GLU A 46 0.21 -7.51 -1.18
N LEU A 47 -0.99 -7.23 -1.69
CA LEU A 47 -1.90 -6.23 -1.12
C LEU A 47 -2.71 -6.80 0.05
N ILE A 48 -2.11 -6.85 1.25
CA ILE A 48 -2.73 -7.45 2.44
C ILE A 48 -4.00 -6.71 2.87
N VAL A 49 -3.94 -5.38 2.95
CA VAL A 49 -5.12 -4.52 3.19
C VAL A 49 -5.46 -3.80 1.90
N SER A 50 -6.62 -4.11 1.34
CA SER A 50 -7.13 -3.47 0.14
C SER A 50 -8.65 -3.59 0.07
N ARG A 51 -9.25 -2.91 -0.91
CA ARG A 51 -10.68 -3.05 -1.22
C ARG A 51 -11.06 -4.50 -1.53
N GLU A 52 -10.22 -5.19 -2.27
CA GLU A 52 -10.44 -6.55 -2.76
C GLU A 52 -10.29 -7.58 -1.64
N ASN A 53 -9.30 -7.41 -0.77
CA ASN A 53 -9.00 -8.40 0.26
C ASN A 53 -9.82 -8.25 1.53
N ASN A 54 -10.14 -7.02 1.96
CA ASN A 54 -10.91 -6.79 3.19
C ASN A 54 -11.92 -5.65 3.12
N GLY A 55 -12.19 -5.10 1.93
CA GLY A 55 -13.18 -4.03 1.76
C GLY A 55 -12.70 -2.65 2.23
N SER A 56 -11.40 -2.48 2.52
CA SER A 56 -10.86 -1.19 2.92
C SER A 56 -11.09 -0.12 1.85
N LYS A 57 -11.47 1.08 2.30
CA LYS A 57 -11.76 2.24 1.44
C LYS A 57 -10.78 3.39 1.60
N GLN A 58 -10.00 3.38 2.68
CA GLN A 58 -9.19 4.53 3.09
C GLN A 58 -7.75 4.16 3.42
N THR A 59 -7.42 2.86 3.41
CA THR A 59 -6.09 2.37 3.75
C THR A 59 -5.71 1.27 2.79
N VAL A 60 -4.47 1.31 2.31
CA VAL A 60 -3.83 0.20 1.61
C VAL A 60 -2.62 -0.21 2.45
N MET A 61 -2.40 -1.50 2.60
CA MET A 61 -1.18 -2.04 3.19
C MET A 61 -0.69 -3.16 2.29
N GLY A 62 0.51 -2.98 1.76
CA GLY A 62 1.20 -3.99 1.01
C GLY A 62 2.39 -4.56 1.79
N ARG A 63 2.76 -5.79 1.47
CA ARG A 63 4.13 -6.26 1.66
C ARG A 63 4.78 -6.24 0.28
N SER A 64 6.00 -5.71 0.19
CA SER A 64 6.76 -5.72 -1.06
C SER A 64 8.17 -6.24 -0.83
N VAL A 65 8.68 -7.01 -1.79
CA VAL A 65 10.07 -7.47 -1.83
C VAL A 65 10.71 -6.88 -3.07
N TYR A 66 11.71 -6.03 -2.87
CA TYR A 66 12.53 -5.48 -3.94
C TYR A 66 13.81 -6.30 -4.04
N HIS A 67 13.96 -7.07 -5.12
CA HIS A 67 15.20 -7.80 -5.40
C HIS A 67 16.31 -6.84 -5.84
N PRO A 68 17.60 -7.23 -5.75
CA PRO A 68 18.72 -6.35 -6.09
C PRO A 68 18.59 -5.74 -7.50
N GLY A 69 18.67 -4.41 -7.59
CA GLY A 69 18.53 -3.66 -8.85
C GLY A 69 17.12 -3.16 -9.13
N SER A 70 16.11 -3.65 -8.43
CA SER A 70 14.73 -3.16 -8.51
C SER A 70 14.56 -1.85 -7.76
N TYR A 71 13.64 -1.00 -8.22
CA TYR A 71 13.37 0.31 -7.61
C TYR A 71 11.95 0.80 -7.85
N HIS A 72 11.56 1.83 -7.09
CA HIS A 72 10.33 2.59 -7.30
C HIS A 72 10.71 4.03 -7.64
N GLU A 73 10.11 4.60 -8.68
CA GLU A 73 10.36 5.98 -9.07
C GLU A 73 9.92 6.96 -7.98
N PRO A 74 10.61 8.11 -7.86
CA PRO A 74 10.17 9.19 -7.00
C PRO A 74 8.74 9.62 -7.35
N HIS A 75 7.85 9.58 -6.37
CA HIS A 75 6.47 10.00 -6.52
C HIS A 75 5.91 10.50 -5.19
N CYS A 76 4.66 10.96 -5.18
CA CYS A 76 4.01 11.44 -3.97
C CYS A 76 2.54 11.01 -3.89
N HIS A 77 2.07 10.78 -2.67
CA HIS A 77 0.67 10.54 -2.37
C HIS A 77 0.01 11.86 -1.93
N PHE A 78 -0.70 12.53 -2.84
CA PHE A 78 -1.28 13.87 -2.57
C PHE A 78 -2.37 13.88 -1.47
N TYR A 79 -3.04 12.74 -1.24
CA TYR A 79 -4.22 12.64 -0.37
C TYR A 79 -4.10 11.53 0.68
N ALA A 80 -2.92 10.95 0.85
CA ALA A 80 -2.65 9.86 1.77
C ALA A 80 -1.24 10.03 2.36
N GLU A 81 -1.11 9.61 3.61
CA GLU A 81 0.19 9.47 4.26
C GLU A 81 0.69 8.05 3.97
N GLU A 82 1.98 7.91 3.69
CA GLU A 82 2.65 6.62 3.57
C GLU A 82 3.71 6.50 4.66
N PHE A 83 3.80 5.31 5.26
CA PHE A 83 4.95 4.93 6.07
C PHE A 83 5.43 3.57 5.58
N ILE A 84 6.75 3.37 5.65
CA ILE A 84 7.39 2.13 5.22
C ILE A 84 8.13 1.55 6.41
N TYR A 85 7.94 0.26 6.64
CA TYR A 85 8.68 -0.49 7.64
C TYR A 85 9.54 -1.56 6.96
N CYS A 86 10.86 -1.46 7.10
CA CYS A 86 11.79 -2.43 6.55
C CYS A 86 11.81 -3.69 7.43
N LEU A 87 11.22 -4.78 6.95
CA LEU A 87 11.18 -6.06 7.65
C LEU A 87 12.55 -6.77 7.62
N SER A 88 13.28 -6.66 6.52
CA SER A 88 14.60 -7.25 6.33
C SER A 88 15.34 -6.63 5.14
N GLY A 89 16.65 -6.87 5.05
CA GLY A 89 17.49 -6.39 3.97
C GLY A 89 18.03 -4.98 4.20
N LYS A 90 18.42 -4.32 3.11
CA LYS A 90 18.96 -2.95 3.11
C LYS A 90 18.64 -2.27 1.79
N CYS A 91 18.30 -1.00 1.85
CA CYS A 91 18.07 -0.16 0.68
C CYS A 91 18.40 1.30 1.00
N VAL A 92 18.32 2.16 0.00
CA VAL A 92 18.36 3.62 0.16
C VAL A 92 16.98 4.15 -0.16
N VAL A 93 16.48 5.03 0.70
CA VAL A 93 15.21 5.75 0.50
C VAL A 93 15.51 7.24 0.50
N GLY A 94 14.90 7.97 -0.44
CA GLY A 94 14.97 9.43 -0.54
C GLY A 94 13.57 10.03 -0.52
N SER A 95 13.46 11.23 0.07
CA SER A 95 12.27 12.08 -0.06
C SER A 95 12.63 13.28 -0.91
N VAL A 96 11.70 13.70 -1.78
CA VAL A 96 11.72 15.03 -2.41
C VAL A 96 11.16 16.09 -1.49
#